data_AF-A0A7S2MCT0-F1
#
_entry.id   AF-A0A7S2MCT0-F1
#
_cell.length_a   1.000
_cell.length_b   1.000
_cell.length_c   1.000
_cell.angle_alpha   90.00
_cell.angle_beta   90.00
_cell.angle_gamma   90.00
#
_symmetry.space_group_name_H-M   'P 1'
#
loop_
_entity.id
_entity.type
_entity.pdbx_description
1 polymer ?
#
loop_
_entity_poly.entity_id
_entity_poly.type
_entity_poly.pdbx_seq_one_letter_code
_entity_poly.pdbx_strand_id
1 'polypeptide(L)'
;SLKQHVIAMQAPVQSDASIELLQTERSRLEAEVGELRRAQQAWTEHEAFDDEESDDDSAMPHPFVLTDRLDPRNIRFCQDSCARRFSCGRLLSQTTSDLRRGTISVDINIPVIRVFDWNGHLYTADNRRLKAFQDAGVPSVPVKRISHWQVLDAKRTTRNLGVSIRVR
;
A
#
# COMPACT_ATOMS: atom_id res chain seq x y z
N SER A 1 -19.72 71.48 -4.02
CA SER A 1 -19.01 71.17 -5.29
C SER A 1 -18.31 69.84 -5.11
N LEU A 2 -18.63 68.87 -5.96
CA LEU A 2 -17.99 67.54 -6.06
C LEU A 2 -16.53 67.68 -6.52
N LYS A 3 -15.74 68.55 -5.89
CA LYS A 3 -14.31 68.78 -6.17
C LYS A 3 -13.43 68.53 -4.94
N GLN A 4 -14.01 68.04 -3.85
CA GLN A 4 -13.29 67.20 -2.87
C GLN A 4 -13.35 65.73 -3.32
N HIS A 5 -13.17 65.55 -4.63
CA HIS A 5 -13.03 64.28 -5.31
C HIS A 5 -11.87 63.49 -4.68
N VAL A 6 -12.17 62.32 -4.13
CA VAL A 6 -11.50 61.05 -4.46
C VAL A 6 -10.01 60.88 -4.10
N ILE A 7 -9.29 61.90 -3.63
CA ILE A 7 -7.82 61.84 -3.44
C ILE A 7 -7.39 61.19 -2.11
N ALA A 8 -8.31 60.83 -1.21
CA ALA A 8 -7.95 60.32 0.13
C ALA A 8 -8.09 58.79 0.32
N MET A 9 -8.50 58.01 -0.69
CA MET A 9 -8.75 56.56 -0.52
C MET A 9 -7.94 55.63 -1.44
N GLN A 10 -6.91 56.15 -2.11
CA GLN A 10 -5.93 55.32 -2.80
C GLN A 10 -4.54 55.71 -2.33
N ALA A 11 -4.10 55.08 -1.24
CA ALA A 11 -2.67 54.94 -0.99
C ALA A 11 -2.27 53.50 -1.35
N PRO A 12 -1.87 53.20 -2.60
CA PRO A 12 -1.23 51.94 -2.90
C PRO A 12 0.26 52.20 -3.02
N VAL A 13 0.97 52.34 -1.91
CA VAL A 13 2.44 52.28 -1.96
C VAL A 13 2.88 51.48 -0.74
N GLN A 14 2.83 50.15 -0.87
CA GLN A 14 3.87 49.35 -0.26
C GLN A 14 5.19 50.00 -0.72
N SER A 15 5.98 50.47 0.24
CA SER A 15 7.18 51.27 -0.05
C SER A 15 8.02 50.60 -1.14
N ASP A 16 8.71 51.37 -1.97
CA ASP A 16 9.60 50.83 -3.02
C ASP A 16 10.57 49.78 -2.44
N ALA A 17 11.03 49.99 -1.21
CA ALA A 17 11.85 49.04 -0.46
C ALA A 17 11.16 47.68 -0.18
N SER A 18 9.83 47.65 0.02
CA SER A 18 9.07 46.41 0.20
C SER A 18 8.92 45.65 -1.12
N ILE A 19 8.75 46.37 -2.23
CA ILE A 19 8.64 45.77 -3.56
C ILE A 19 9.99 45.19 -3.99
N GLU A 20 11.09 45.91 -3.76
CA GLU A 20 12.44 45.43 -4.03
C GLU A 20 12.80 44.20 -3.18
N LEU A 21 12.40 44.18 -1.91
CA LEU A 21 12.60 43.01 -1.04
C LEU A 21 11.85 41.78 -1.57
N LEU A 22 10.59 41.95 -1.97
CA LEU A 22 9.78 40.86 -2.54
C LEU A 22 10.32 40.38 -3.89
N GLN A 23 10.83 41.29 -4.73
CA GLN A 23 11.46 40.93 -6.00
C GLN A 23 12.77 40.17 -5.79
N THR A 24 13.56 40.55 -4.78
CA THR A 24 14.79 39.86 -4.41
C THR A 24 14.50 38.45 -3.90
N GLU A 25 13.53 38.31 -2.99
CA GLU A 25 13.16 37.00 -2.44
C GLU A 25 12.53 36.09 -3.51
N ARG A 26 11.70 36.66 -4.39
CA ARG A 26 11.16 35.92 -5.53
C ARG A 26 12.27 35.41 -6.46
N SER A 27 13.27 36.23 -6.75
CA SER A 27 14.41 35.85 -7.60
C SER A 27 15.22 34.72 -6.98
N ARG A 28 15.39 34.74 -5.65
CA ARG A 28 16.04 33.67 -4.89
C ARG A 28 15.27 32.36 -4.98
N LEU A 29 13.96 32.39 -4.75
CA LEU A 29 13.09 31.21 -4.82
C LEU A 29 13.00 30.64 -6.24
N GLU A 30 12.96 31.48 -7.27
CA GLU A 30 12.97 31.04 -8.66
C GLU A 30 14.29 30.29 -9.01
N ALA A 31 15.42 30.74 -8.47
CA ALA A 31 16.70 30.05 -8.63
C ALA A 31 16.72 28.68 -7.92
N GLU A 32 16.22 28.60 -6.69
CA GLU A 32 16.13 27.35 -5.91
C GLU A 32 15.20 26.33 -6.59
N VAL A 33 14.04 26.77 -7.08
CA VAL A 33 13.11 25.92 -7.86
C VAL A 33 13.79 25.42 -9.15
N GLY A 34 14.62 26.24 -9.78
CA GLY A 34 15.42 25.86 -10.95
C GLY A 34 16.49 24.80 -10.65
N GLU A 35 17.12 24.84 -9.48
CA GLU A 35 18.05 23.80 -9.02
C GLU A 35 17.33 22.48 -8.74
N LEU A 36 16.18 22.54 -8.07
CA LEU A 36 15.38 21.35 -7.78
C LEU A 36 14.87 20.67 -9.04
N ARG A 37 14.43 21.44 -10.06
CA ARG A 37 14.01 20.88 -11.35
C ARG A 37 15.16 20.22 -12.11
N ARG A 38 16.37 20.81 -12.06
CA ARG A 38 17.57 20.22 -12.66
C ARG A 38 17.99 18.93 -11.95
N ALA A 39 17.93 18.93 -10.62
CA ALA A 39 18.18 17.71 -9.84
C ALA A 39 17.16 16.61 -10.15
N GLN A 40 15.89 16.98 -10.30
CA GLN A 40 14.83 16.04 -10.69
C GLN A 40 15.05 15.48 -12.10
N GLN A 41 15.42 16.32 -13.07
CA GLN A 41 15.74 15.88 -14.43
C GLN A 41 16.97 14.97 -14.47
N ALA A 42 18.03 15.30 -13.73
CA ALA A 42 19.22 14.45 -13.63
C ALA A 42 18.92 13.08 -13.00
N TRP A 43 18.03 13.03 -12.00
CA TRP A 43 17.53 11.76 -11.45
C TRP A 43 16.76 10.95 -12.51
N THR A 44 15.87 11.60 -13.26
CA THR A 44 15.09 10.93 -14.31
C THR A 44 15.97 10.43 -15.46
N GLU A 45 17.01 11.18 -15.83
CA GLU A 45 17.96 10.78 -16.87
C GLU A 45 18.90 9.66 -16.40
N HIS A 46 19.23 9.61 -15.10
CA HIS A 46 19.97 8.51 -14.49
C HIS A 46 19.12 7.23 -14.29
N GLU A 47 17.79 7.31 -14.39
CA GLU A 47 16.87 6.16 -14.43
C GLU A 47 16.53 5.69 -15.86
N ALA A 48 17.03 6.37 -16.90
CA ALA A 48 16.76 6.01 -18.30
C ALA A 48 17.83 5.12 -18.95
N PHE A 49 18.72 4.51 -18.15
CA PHE A 49 19.83 3.70 -18.63
C PHE A 49 19.94 2.40 -17.82
N ASP A 50 19.30 1.35 -18.32
CA ASP A 50 19.80 -0.04 -18.41
C ASP A 50 18.62 -0.98 -18.77
N ASP A 51 18.18 -0.93 -20.03
CA ASP A 51 17.43 -2.01 -20.69
C ASP A 51 18.41 -3.04 -21.28
N GLU A 52 19.44 -3.43 -20.51
CA GLU A 52 20.23 -4.63 -20.79
C GLU A 52 19.87 -5.72 -19.78
N GLU A 53 19.05 -6.63 -20.29
CA GLU A 53 18.74 -7.97 -19.83
C GLU A 53 19.95 -8.64 -19.14
N SER A 54 19.99 -8.59 -17.80
CA SER A 54 20.91 -9.40 -17.00
C SER A 54 20.16 -10.07 -15.85
N ASP A 55 20.15 -11.40 -15.87
CA ASP A 55 19.60 -12.30 -14.85
C ASP A 55 20.40 -12.27 -13.52
N ASP A 56 20.67 -11.08 -12.96
CA ASP A 56 21.33 -10.92 -11.67
C ASP A 56 20.37 -10.41 -10.58
N ASP A 57 20.19 -11.24 -9.56
CA ASP A 57 19.26 -11.21 -8.42
C ASP A 57 19.59 -10.11 -7.38
N SER A 58 20.14 -8.96 -7.83
CA SER A 58 20.60 -7.85 -6.98
C SER A 58 19.75 -6.58 -7.11
N ALA A 59 18.50 -6.71 -7.56
CA ALA A 59 17.54 -5.63 -7.58
C ALA A 59 17.22 -5.15 -6.15
N MET A 60 17.57 -3.89 -5.89
CA MET A 60 17.09 -3.09 -4.77
C MET A 60 15.65 -3.49 -4.37
N PRO A 61 15.35 -3.71 -3.07
CA PRO A 61 14.01 -4.07 -2.67
C PRO A 61 13.08 -2.90 -2.95
N HIS A 62 12.34 -2.96 -4.07
CA HIS A 62 11.25 -2.05 -4.33
C HIS A 62 10.26 -2.16 -3.15
N PRO A 63 9.93 -1.04 -2.47
CA PRO A 63 8.99 -1.07 -1.34
C PRO A 63 7.57 -1.48 -1.75
N PHE A 64 7.33 -1.58 -3.06
CA PHE A 64 6.13 -2.14 -3.66
C PHE A 64 6.40 -3.60 -4.03
N VAL A 65 6.31 -4.46 -3.02
CA VAL A 65 6.30 -5.92 -3.20
C VAL A 65 5.32 -6.25 -4.32
N LEU A 66 5.81 -6.85 -5.41
CA LEU A 66 5.01 -7.48 -6.45
C LEU A 66 4.08 -8.49 -5.75
N THR A 67 2.88 -8.04 -5.40
CA THR A 67 1.93 -8.84 -4.65
C THR A 67 1.05 -9.51 -5.66
N ASP A 68 1.36 -10.77 -5.93
CA ASP A 68 0.50 -11.65 -6.72
C ASP A 68 -0.93 -11.55 -6.20
N ARG A 69 -1.89 -11.52 -7.11
CA ARG A 69 -3.30 -11.53 -6.76
C ARG A 69 -3.89 -12.89 -7.05
N LEU A 70 -4.53 -13.51 -6.06
CA LEU A 70 -5.13 -14.83 -6.19
C LEU A 70 -6.58 -14.83 -5.75
N ASP A 71 -7.38 -15.71 -6.33
CA ASP A 71 -8.72 -16.02 -5.84
C ASP A 71 -8.62 -16.78 -4.50
N PRO A 72 -9.20 -16.26 -3.40
CA PRO A 72 -9.22 -16.92 -2.11
C PRO A 72 -9.71 -18.36 -2.13
N ARG A 73 -10.60 -18.72 -3.07
CA ARG A 73 -11.18 -20.06 -3.20
C ARG A 73 -10.17 -21.10 -3.66
N ASN A 74 -9.09 -20.67 -4.32
CA ASN A 74 -8.02 -21.55 -4.79
C ASN A 74 -6.93 -21.79 -3.74
N ILE A 75 -7.01 -21.13 -2.58
CA ILE A 75 -6.02 -21.22 -1.50
C ILE A 75 -6.57 -22.13 -0.39
N ARG A 76 -5.72 -23.02 0.12
CA ARG A 76 -6.08 -23.99 1.16
C ARG A 76 -5.63 -23.57 2.56
N PHE A 77 -6.35 -24.03 3.58
CA PHE A 77 -6.00 -23.82 4.98
C PHE A 77 -4.90 -24.78 5.44
N CYS A 78 -3.87 -24.24 6.08
CA CYS A 78 -2.78 -25.04 6.64
C CYS A 78 -3.16 -25.70 7.99
N GLN A 79 -4.09 -25.10 8.73
CA GLN A 79 -4.57 -25.61 10.02
C GLN A 79 -6.00 -26.17 9.93
N ASP A 80 -6.32 -27.08 10.83
CA ASP A 80 -7.66 -27.62 11.07
C ASP A 80 -8.61 -26.63 11.78
N SER A 81 -8.06 -25.68 12.53
CA SER A 81 -8.84 -24.70 13.27
C SER A 81 -8.22 -23.30 13.34
N CYS A 82 -9.06 -22.28 13.51
CA CYS A 82 -8.64 -20.91 13.77
C CYS A 82 -9.50 -20.22 14.82
N ALA A 83 -8.93 -19.23 15.51
CA ALA A 83 -9.65 -18.48 16.53
C ALA A 83 -10.70 -17.50 15.94
N ARG A 84 -11.78 -17.26 16.67
CA ARG A 84 -12.82 -16.25 16.37
C ARG A 84 -12.34 -14.79 16.36
N ARG A 85 -11.22 -14.50 16.99
CA ARG A 85 -10.65 -13.14 17.07
C ARG A 85 -9.28 -13.08 16.39
N PHE A 86 -9.00 -11.95 15.77
CA PHE A 86 -7.66 -11.58 15.36
C PHE A 86 -6.82 -11.18 16.57
N SER A 87 -5.49 -11.20 16.40
CA SER A 87 -4.58 -10.76 17.46
C SER A 87 -4.77 -9.27 17.83
N CYS A 88 -5.35 -8.47 16.92
CA CYS A 88 -5.72 -7.07 17.16
C CYS A 88 -7.11 -6.90 17.83
N GLY A 89 -7.73 -7.97 18.33
CA GLY A 89 -9.02 -7.92 19.04
C GLY A 89 -10.28 -7.97 18.16
N ARG A 90 -10.17 -7.62 16.87
CA ARG A 90 -11.29 -7.67 15.90
C ARG A 90 -11.88 -9.07 15.78
N LEU A 91 -13.20 -9.17 15.64
CA LEU A 91 -13.90 -10.43 15.39
C LEU A 91 -13.78 -10.84 13.91
N LEU A 92 -13.62 -12.13 13.67
CA LEU A 92 -13.59 -12.71 12.32
C LEU A 92 -14.92 -12.45 11.59
N SER A 93 -16.04 -12.68 12.26
CA SER A 93 -17.38 -12.46 11.72
C SER A 93 -17.61 -10.99 11.36
N GLN A 94 -17.23 -10.06 12.24
CA GLN A 94 -17.33 -8.63 11.97
C GLN A 94 -16.49 -8.23 10.77
N THR A 95 -15.23 -8.66 10.71
CA THR A 95 -14.32 -8.39 9.58
C THR A 95 -14.90 -8.92 8.27
N THR A 96 -15.51 -10.11 8.29
CA THR A 96 -16.20 -10.71 7.14
C THR A 96 -17.37 -9.85 6.67
N SER A 97 -18.22 -9.41 7.60
CA SER A 97 -19.35 -8.53 7.30
C SER A 97 -18.90 -7.18 6.76
N ASP A 98 -17.83 -6.60 7.29
CA ASP A 98 -17.29 -5.31 6.87
C ASP A 98 -16.67 -5.41 5.46
N LEU A 99 -15.97 -6.51 5.16
CA LEU A 99 -15.47 -6.80 3.82
C LEU A 99 -16.61 -7.01 2.82
N ARG A 100 -17.61 -7.80 3.18
CA ARG A 100 -18.77 -8.06 2.30
C ARG A 100 -19.55 -6.79 1.98
N ARG A 101 -19.65 -5.87 2.94
CA ARG A 101 -20.30 -4.56 2.76
C ARG A 101 -19.39 -3.51 2.10
N GLY A 102 -18.11 -3.81 1.90
CA GLY A 102 -17.13 -2.83 1.40
C GLY A 102 -16.80 -1.71 2.40
N THR A 103 -17.13 -1.86 3.68
CA THR A 103 -16.79 -0.88 4.73
C THR A 103 -15.27 -0.84 4.98
N ILE A 104 -14.59 -1.96 4.74
CA ILE A 104 -13.13 -2.04 4.75
C ILE A 104 -12.65 -2.62 3.42
N SER A 105 -11.52 -2.09 2.95
CA SER A 105 -10.83 -2.57 1.75
C SER A 105 -9.85 -3.70 2.10
N VAL A 106 -9.81 -4.70 1.23
CA VAL A 106 -8.83 -5.80 1.28
C VAL A 106 -7.41 -5.25 1.21
N ASP A 107 -7.17 -4.28 0.32
CA ASP A 107 -5.83 -3.79 0.00
C ASP A 107 -5.28 -2.82 1.05
N ILE A 108 -6.17 -2.13 1.78
CA ILE A 108 -5.78 -1.08 2.73
C ILE A 108 -5.85 -1.59 4.17
N ASN A 109 -6.91 -2.32 4.53
CA ASN A 109 -7.22 -2.58 5.94
C ASN A 109 -6.81 -3.97 6.44
N ILE A 110 -6.47 -4.88 5.53
CA ILE A 110 -6.08 -6.25 5.85
C ILE A 110 -4.65 -6.51 5.36
N PRO A 111 -3.73 -6.94 6.23
CA PRO A 111 -2.39 -7.31 5.78
C PRO A 111 -2.42 -8.44 4.74
N VAL A 112 -1.51 -8.34 3.77
CA VAL A 112 -1.25 -9.35 2.74
C VAL A 112 -1.14 -10.74 3.36
N ILE A 113 -1.79 -11.73 2.74
CA ILE A 113 -1.73 -13.12 3.21
C ILE A 113 -0.48 -13.80 2.66
N ARG A 114 0.17 -14.61 3.51
CA ARG A 114 1.31 -15.40 3.07
C ARG A 114 0.84 -16.77 2.60
N VAL A 115 1.31 -17.16 1.43
CA VAL A 115 0.97 -18.43 0.79
C VAL A 115 2.23 -19.22 0.46
N PHE A 116 2.14 -20.54 0.44
CA PHE A 116 3.25 -21.43 0.16
C PHE A 116 2.77 -22.71 -0.51
N ASP A 117 3.58 -23.25 -1.40
CA ASP A 117 3.34 -24.53 -2.04
C ASP A 117 3.80 -25.67 -1.12
N TRP A 118 2.92 -26.63 -0.88
CA TRP A 118 3.22 -27.83 -0.09
C TRP A 118 2.38 -29.00 -0.59
N ASN A 119 3.02 -30.14 -0.84
CA ASN A 119 2.37 -31.36 -1.36
C ASN A 119 1.50 -31.11 -2.61
N GLY A 120 1.97 -30.27 -3.54
CA GLY A 120 1.26 -29.97 -4.80
C GLY A 120 0.05 -29.05 -4.66
N HIS A 121 -0.14 -28.40 -3.51
CA HIS A 121 -1.23 -27.48 -3.27
C HIS A 121 -0.74 -26.17 -2.63
N LEU A 122 -1.47 -25.09 -2.92
CA LEU A 122 -1.18 -23.78 -2.36
C LEU A 122 -1.91 -23.60 -1.03
N TYR A 123 -1.14 -23.46 0.04
CA TYR A 123 -1.63 -23.28 1.40
C TYR A 123 -1.37 -21.86 1.91
N THR A 124 -2.17 -21.39 2.88
CA THR A 124 -1.91 -20.14 3.59
C THR A 124 -1.30 -20.36 4.97
N ALA A 125 -0.39 -19.48 5.38
CA ALA A 125 0.06 -19.38 6.76
C ALA A 125 -0.89 -18.53 7.64
N ASP A 126 -1.86 -17.84 7.04
CA ASP A 126 -2.70 -16.81 7.65
C ASP A 126 -4.20 -17.18 7.61
N ASN A 127 -4.55 -18.37 8.10
CA ASN A 127 -5.88 -18.99 7.98
C ASN A 127 -7.07 -18.08 8.34
N ARG A 128 -6.96 -17.26 9.39
CA ARG A 128 -8.05 -16.33 9.81
C ARG A 128 -8.36 -15.30 8.72
N ARG A 129 -7.34 -14.76 8.04
CA ARG A 129 -7.55 -13.76 6.98
C ARG A 129 -8.16 -14.43 5.75
N LEU A 130 -7.62 -15.59 5.35
CA LEU A 130 -8.19 -16.36 4.25
C LEU A 130 -9.67 -16.72 4.49
N LYS A 131 -10.01 -17.14 5.71
CA LYS A 131 -11.39 -17.46 6.09
C LYS A 131 -12.31 -16.24 5.97
N ALA A 132 -11.86 -15.07 6.41
CA ALA A 132 -12.62 -13.83 6.25
C ALA A 132 -12.86 -13.50 4.77
N PHE A 133 -11.84 -13.67 3.91
CA PHE A 133 -11.95 -13.40 2.48
C PHE A 133 -12.87 -14.37 1.75
N GLN A 134 -12.73 -15.67 2.01
CA GLN A 134 -13.60 -16.71 1.45
C GLN A 134 -15.05 -16.50 1.88
N ASP A 135 -15.29 -16.23 3.17
CA ASP A 135 -16.66 -16.00 3.68
C ASP A 135 -17.25 -14.69 3.16
N ALA A 136 -16.44 -13.65 2.98
CA ALA A 136 -16.91 -12.38 2.43
C ALA A 136 -17.20 -12.46 0.92
N GLY A 137 -16.72 -13.50 0.22
CA GLY A 137 -16.91 -13.66 -1.22
C GLY A 137 -16.01 -12.73 -2.05
N VAL A 138 -14.83 -12.38 -1.53
CA VAL A 138 -13.88 -11.51 -2.23
C VAL A 138 -13.31 -12.25 -3.45
N PRO A 139 -13.31 -11.65 -4.66
CA PRO A 139 -12.87 -12.34 -5.87
C PRO A 139 -11.35 -12.48 -5.99
N SER A 140 -10.60 -11.56 -5.39
CA SER A 140 -9.15 -11.46 -5.57
C SER A 140 -8.49 -10.78 -4.36
N VAL A 141 -7.43 -11.39 -3.82
CA VAL A 141 -6.69 -10.87 -2.67
C VAL A 141 -5.19 -10.80 -2.95
N PRO A 142 -4.47 -9.80 -2.41
CA PRO A 142 -3.03 -9.74 -2.51
C PRO A 142 -2.40 -10.84 -1.66
N VAL A 143 -1.43 -11.54 -2.23
CA VAL A 143 -0.68 -12.60 -1.58
C VAL A 143 0.82 -12.34 -1.65
N LYS A 144 1.54 -12.86 -0.67
CA LYS A 144 3.00 -12.96 -0.66
C LYS A 144 3.37 -14.43 -0.65
N ARG A 145 4.06 -14.89 -1.69
CA ARG A 145 4.64 -16.24 -1.71
C ARG A 145 5.77 -16.31 -0.70
N ILE A 146 5.77 -17.37 0.10
CA ILE A 146 6.80 -17.70 1.05
C ILE A 146 7.18 -19.16 0.88
N SER A 147 8.39 -19.51 1.26
CA SER A 147 8.83 -20.91 1.23
C SER A 147 8.20 -21.72 2.37
N HIS A 148 7.86 -22.97 2.10
CA HIS A 148 7.13 -23.80 3.08
C HIS A 148 7.89 -24.00 4.40
N TRP A 149 9.23 -24.02 4.39
CA TRP A 149 10.06 -24.14 5.60
C TRP A 149 9.97 -22.93 6.53
N GLN A 150 9.50 -21.78 6.04
CA GLN A 150 9.22 -20.61 6.90
C GLN A 150 7.93 -20.79 7.72
N VAL A 151 7.15 -21.83 7.43
CA VAL A 151 5.94 -22.18 8.16
C VAL A 151 6.26 -23.31 9.12
N LEU A 152 6.14 -23.03 10.42
CA LEU A 152 6.34 -24.03 11.47
C LEU A 152 5.51 -25.30 11.22
N ASP A 153 6.15 -26.46 11.36
CA ASP A 153 5.54 -27.79 11.18
C ASP A 153 4.31 -27.97 12.06
N ALA A 154 4.37 -27.47 13.29
CA ALA A 154 3.26 -27.49 14.23
C ALA A 154 2.00 -26.74 13.75
N LYS A 155 2.12 -25.87 12.74
CA LYS A 155 0.96 -25.21 12.10
C LYS A 155 0.31 -26.05 11.01
N ARG A 156 0.97 -27.08 10.48
CA ARG A 156 0.46 -27.90 9.37
C ARG A 156 -0.45 -29.01 9.91
N THR A 157 -1.56 -28.62 10.54
CA THR A 157 -2.47 -29.54 11.26
C THR A 157 -3.68 -30.00 10.45
N THR A 158 -3.85 -29.49 9.22
CA THR A 158 -5.01 -29.83 8.41
C THR A 158 -5.10 -31.33 8.09
N ARG A 159 -6.31 -31.90 8.17
CA ARG A 159 -6.61 -33.32 7.87
C ARG A 159 -7.53 -33.51 6.66
N ASN A 160 -8.10 -32.42 6.14
CA ASN A 160 -9.05 -32.41 5.02
C ASN A 160 -8.42 -31.72 3.79
N LEU A 161 -7.10 -31.83 3.66
CA LEU A 161 -6.30 -31.13 2.66
C LEU A 161 -6.43 -29.59 2.70
N GLY A 162 -7.00 -29.00 3.75
CA GLY A 162 -7.18 -27.56 3.86
C GLY A 162 -8.39 -27.01 3.12
N VAL A 163 -9.36 -27.86 2.78
CA VAL A 163 -10.60 -27.45 2.09
C VAL A 163 -11.51 -26.64 3.01
N SER A 164 -11.51 -26.93 4.30
CA SER A 164 -12.29 -26.18 5.29
C SER A 164 -11.55 -26.09 6.62
N ILE A 165 -11.98 -25.15 7.45
CA ILE A 165 -11.39 -24.88 8.76
C ILE A 165 -12.47 -24.67 9.82
N ARG A 166 -12.25 -25.20 11.02
CA ARG A 166 -13.16 -25.00 12.16
C ARG A 166 -12.83 -23.71 12.91
N VAL A 167 -13.83 -22.86 13.10
CA VAL A 167 -13.69 -21.63 13.90
C VAL A 167 -13.96 -21.94 15.38
N ARG A 168 -13.06 -21.54 16.29
CA ARG A 168 -13.14 -21.77 17.74
C ARG A 168 -13.02 -20.51 18.59
#